data_AF-A0A2A4WMM2-F1
#
_entry.id   AF-A0A2A4WMM2-F1
#
_cell.length_a   1.000
_cell.length_b   1.000
_cell.length_c   1.000
_cell.angle_alpha   90.00
_cell.angle_beta   90.00
_cell.angle_gamma   90.00
#
_symmetry.space_group_name_H-M   'P 1'
#
loop_
_entity.id
_entity.type
_entity.pdbx_description
1 polymer ?
#
loop_
_entity_poly.entity_id
_entity_poly.type
_entity_poly.pdbx_seq_one_letter_code
_entity_poly.pdbx_strand_id
1 'polypeptide(L)' 'MSKVCQVTGKRPVAGNNVSHAKNRTRRRFLPNLHTHRFWVESENRFVKLRLSCKG' A
#
# COMPACT_ATOMS: atom_id res chain seq x y z
N MET A 1 -8.64 -7.83 4.26
CA MET A 1 -8.56 -6.67 3.35
C MET A 1 -7.33 -6.77 2.46
N SER A 2 -7.51 -6.68 1.15
CA SER A 2 -6.44 -6.59 0.14
C SER A 2 -5.55 -5.37 0.44
N LYS A 3 -4.22 -5.51 0.56
CA LYS A 3 -3.28 -4.38 0.81
C LYS A 3 -2.97 -3.63 -0.49
N VAL A 4 -3.98 -2.99 -1.06
CA VAL A 4 -3.92 -2.29 -2.35
C VAL A 4 -4.24 -0.80 -2.17
N CYS A 5 -3.49 0.07 -2.83
CA CYS A 5 -3.79 1.50 -2.91
C CYS A 5 -5.02 1.74 -3.80
N GLN A 6 -6.00 2.51 -3.32
CA GLN A 6 -7.25 2.74 -4.05
C GLN A 6 -7.08 3.63 -5.29
N VAL A 7 -6.10 4.54 -5.29
CA VAL A 7 -5.85 5.48 -6.41
C VAL A 7 -4.84 4.90 -7.39
N THR A 8 -3.65 4.53 -6.92
CA THR A 8 -2.56 4.06 -7.81
C THR A 8 -2.57 2.56 -8.05
N GLY A 9 -3.46 1.80 -7.43
CA GLY A 9 -3.55 0.35 -7.61
C GLY A 9 -2.34 -0.45 -7.09
N LYS A 10 -1.36 0.19 -6.43
CA LYS A 10 -0.14 -0.48 -5.94
C LYS A 10 -0.46 -1.68 -5.06
N ARG A 11 0.16 -2.82 -5.38
CA ARG A 11 -0.08 -4.13 -4.74
C ARG A 11 1.19 -4.64 -4.04
N PRO A 12 1.06 -5.59 -3.11
CA PRO A 12 2.20 -6.27 -2.53
C PRO A 12 3.00 -7.03 -3.58
N VAL A 13 4.33 -6.95 -3.50
CA VAL A 13 5.24 -7.67 -4.39
C VAL A 13 5.81 -8.88 -3.64
N ALA A 14 5.91 -10.02 -4.30
CA ALA A 14 6.55 -11.21 -3.73
C ALA A 14 8.07 -11.15 -3.91
N GLY A 15 8.83 -11.65 -2.94
CA GLY A 15 10.28 -11.78 -3.06
C GLY A 15 10.86 -12.67 -1.97
N ASN A 16 12.17 -12.53 -1.71
CA ASN A 16 12.88 -13.30 -0.69
C ASN A 16 13.61 -12.38 0.30
N ASN A 17 13.74 -12.83 1.56
CA ASN A 17 14.82 -12.40 2.44
C ASN A 17 16.04 -13.26 2.09
N VAL A 18 17.18 -12.62 1.90
CA VAL A 18 18.45 -13.30 1.64
C VAL A 18 19.36 -13.03 2.84
N SER A 19 19.77 -14.06 3.56
CA SER A 19 20.70 -13.92 4.68
C SER A 19 22.14 -13.73 4.21
N HIS A 20 23.05 -13.42 5.12
CA HIS A 20 24.49 -13.34 4.84
C HIS A 20 25.04 -14.64 4.22
N ALA A 21 24.56 -15.79 4.69
CA ALA A 21 24.88 -17.12 4.14
C ALA A 21 24.12 -17.45 2.83
N LYS A 22 23.45 -16.47 2.21
CA LYS A 22 22.60 -16.62 0.99
C LYS A 22 21.41 -17.56 1.13
N ASN A 23 20.97 -17.86 2.36
CA ASN A 23 19.73 -18.61 2.59
C ASN A 23 18.53 -17.74 2.17
N ARG A 24 17.66 -18.27 1.32
CA ARG A 24 16.50 -17.55 0.76
C ARG A 24 15.21 -17.99 1.44
N THR A 25 14.53 -17.07 2.12
CA THR A 25 13.19 -17.32 2.68
C THR A 25 12.15 -16.41 2.01
N ARG A 26 10.94 -16.93 1.75
CA ARG A 26 9.90 -16.17 1.05
C ARG A 26 9.40 -15.00 1.90
N ARG A 27 9.22 -13.83 1.29
CA ARG A 27 8.59 -12.65 1.92
C ARG A 27 7.67 -11.91 0.96
N ARG A 28 6.90 -10.97 1.51
CA ARG A 28 6.11 -10.00 0.75
C ARG A 28 6.58 -8.58 1.09
N PHE A 29 6.73 -7.74 0.07
CA PHE A 29 6.95 -6.31 0.21
C PHE A 29 5.60 -5.61 0.16
N LEU A 30 5.22 -4.97 1.27
CA LEU A 30 3.93 -4.32 1.40
C LEU A 30 4.04 -2.84 1.03
N PRO A 31 3.06 -2.26 0.31
CA PRO A 31 3.00 -0.82 0.13
C PRO A 31 2.75 -0.12 1.48
N ASN A 32 3.36 1.05 1.70
CA ASN A 32 3.15 1.88 2.89
C ASN A 32 1.78 2.57 2.82
N LEU A 33 0.71 1.83 3.15
CA LEU A 33 -0.68 2.28 3.05
C LEU A 33 -1.13 2.99 4.32
N HIS A 34 -1.60 4.22 4.16
CA HIS A 34 -2.20 5.04 5.21
C HIS A 34 -3.64 5.37 4.86
N THR A 35 -4.43 5.72 5.87
CA THR A 35 -5.82 6.10 5.67
C THR A 35 -5.98 7.58 5.95
N HIS A 36 -6.39 8.34 4.95
CA HIS A 36 -6.58 9.78 5.02
C HIS A 36 -8.01 10.15 4.64
N ARG A 37 -8.45 11.32 5.10
CA ARG A 37 -9.74 11.91 4.72
C ARG A 37 -9.47 13.06 3.77
N PHE A 38 -10.21 13.09 2.68
CA PHE A 38 -10.16 14.15 1.66
C PHE A 38 -11.51 14.85 1.61
N TRP A 39 -11.48 16.18 1.54
CA TRP A 39 -12.67 16.96 1.25
C TRP A 39 -12.94 16.89 -0.26
N VAL A 40 -14.17 16.56 -0.64
CA VAL A 40 -14.60 16.48 -2.04
C VAL A 40 -15.67 17.54 -2.26
N GLU A 41 -15.33 18.59 -3.01
CA GLU A 41 -16.21 19.75 -3.22
C GLU A 41 -17.48 19.36 -3.98
N SER A 42 -17.39 18.47 -4.96
CA SER A 42 -18.54 18.03 -5.76
C SER A 42 -19.62 17.30 -4.94
N GLU A 43 -19.23 16.72 -3.79
CA GLU A 43 -20.13 15.95 -2.91
C GLU A 43 -20.35 16.64 -1.56
N ASN A 44 -19.72 17.80 -1.34
CA ASN A 44 -19.73 18.57 -0.09
C ASN A 44 -19.50 17.71 1.17
N ARG A 45 -18.59 16.73 1.08
CA ARG A 45 -18.33 15.77 2.17
C ARG A 45 -16.87 15.32 2.23
N PHE A 46 -16.51 14.70 3.36
CA PHE A 46 -15.24 14.01 3.52
C PHE A 46 -15.32 12.56 3.07
N VAL A 47 -14.41 12.14 2.19
CA VAL A 47 -14.23 10.75 1.77
C VAL A 47 -12.97 10.17 2.41
N LYS A 48 -13.09 8.97 2.97
CA LYS A 48 -11.97 8.24 3.56
C LYS A 48 -11.34 7.33 2.51
N LEU A 49 -10.10 7.61 2.16
CA LEU A 49 -9.33 6.82 1.19
C LEU A 49 -8.10 6.21 1.84
N ARG A 50 -7.75 5.01 1.38
CA ARG A 50 -6.52 4.33 1.76
C ARG A 50 -5.50 4.39 0.63
N LEU A 51 -4.44 5.15 0.86
CA LEU A 51 -3.46 5.56 -0.13
C LEU A 51 -2.05 5.16 0.29
N SER A 52 -1.18 4.99 -0.69
CA SER A 52 0.26 4.80 -0.43
C SER A 52 0.98 6.16 -0.43
N CYS A 53 2.00 6.38 0.41
CA CYS A 53 2.77 7.64 0.41
C CYS A 53 3.36 8.10 -0.94
N LYS A 54 3.56 7.19 -1.90
CA LYS A 54 3.98 7.56 -3.28
C LYS A 54 2.76 7.87 -4.16
N GLY A 55 1.70 8.46 -3.63
CA GLY A 55 0.43 8.71 -4.31
C GLY A 55 -0.35 9.79 -3.58
#